data_AF-A0A0A0JSR9-F1
#
_entry.id   AF-A0A0A0JSR9-F1
#
_cell.length_a   1.000
_cell.length_b   1.000
_cell.length_c   1.000
_cell.angle_alpha   90.00
_cell.angle_beta   90.00
_cell.angle_gamma   90.00
#
_symmetry.space_group_name_H-M   'P 1'
#
loop_
_entity.id
_entity.type
_entity.pdbx_description
1 polymer ?
#
loop_
_entity_poly.entity_id
_entity_poly.type
_entity_poly.pdbx_seq_one_letter_code
_entity_poly.pdbx_strand_id
1 'polypeptide(L)'
;MFGGRLGAPEIIIIAVLLIVIFGWKRLPDAARSLGRSARVFKSEVDEMKAEGKKASETVPGETVRRDADGTSASSTTSTSPIEENAPRTDNQSGPTSGSAV
;
A
#
# COMPACT_ATOMS: atom_id res chain seq x y z
N MET A 1 -4.30 -20.36 41.42
CA MET A 1 -4.90 -19.08 41.89
C MET A 1 -4.64 -17.98 40.86
N PHE A 2 -5.07 -18.19 39.60
CA PHE A 2 -4.79 -17.31 38.44
C PHE A 2 -6.02 -17.10 37.54
N GLY A 3 -7.25 -17.24 38.07
CA GLY A 3 -8.44 -17.39 37.21
C GLY A 3 -9.64 -16.57 37.67
N GLY A 4 -9.61 -15.26 37.50
CA GLY A 4 -10.75 -14.41 37.87
C GLY A 4 -10.97 -13.15 37.04
N ARG A 5 -10.02 -12.77 36.20
CA ARG A 5 -10.13 -11.64 35.29
C ARG A 5 -9.48 -12.15 34.00
N LEU A 6 -10.21 -12.23 32.89
CA LEU A 6 -9.55 -12.22 31.58
C LEU A 6 -8.76 -10.90 31.53
N GLY A 7 -7.52 -10.96 31.98
CA GLY A 7 -6.68 -9.80 32.14
C GLY A 7 -5.76 -9.67 30.94
N ALA A 8 -5.01 -8.57 30.92
CA ALA A 8 -3.87 -8.42 30.02
C ALA A 8 -2.99 -9.69 29.90
N PRO A 9 -2.70 -10.48 30.96
CA PRO A 9 -1.87 -11.69 30.83
C PRO A 9 -2.42 -12.76 29.87
N GLU A 10 -3.71 -13.12 29.93
CA GLU A 10 -4.28 -14.11 29.00
C GLU A 10 -4.21 -13.65 27.54
N ILE A 11 -4.48 -12.38 27.27
CA ILE A 11 -4.38 -11.79 25.92
C ILE A 11 -2.94 -11.89 25.41
N ILE A 12 -1.95 -11.61 26.28
CA ILE A 12 -0.53 -11.72 25.92
C ILE A 12 -0.17 -13.16 25.56
N ILE A 13 -0.64 -14.15 26.34
CA ILE A 13 -0.37 -15.57 26.06
C ILE A 13 -0.93 -15.98 24.70
N ILE A 14 -2.17 -15.58 24.38
CA ILE A 14 -2.79 -15.87 23.08
C ILE A 14 -2.03 -15.16 21.95
N ALA A 15 -1.65 -13.89 22.14
CA ALA A 15 -0.88 -13.14 21.15
C ALA A 15 0.49 -13.79 20.87
N VAL A 16 1.18 -14.27 21.91
CA VAL A 16 2.43 -15.02 21.76
C VAL A 16 2.20 -16.29 20.96
N LEU A 17 1.13 -17.04 21.23
CA LEU A 17 0.80 -18.27 20.48
C LEU A 17 0.56 -17.97 18.99
N LEU A 18 -0.17 -16.89 18.68
CA LEU A 18 -0.36 -16.44 17.30
C LEU A 18 0.97 -16.04 16.64
N ILE A 19 1.86 -15.37 17.36
CA ILE A 19 3.20 -15.01 16.85
C ILE A 19 4.04 -16.26 16.57
N VAL A 20 3.94 -17.31 17.38
CA VAL A 20 4.68 -18.55 17.14
C VAL A 20 4.17 -19.26 15.88
N ILE A 21 2.86 -19.28 15.65
CA ILE A 21 2.24 -19.98 14.50
C ILE A 21 2.40 -19.15 13.21
N PHE A 22 2.11 -17.85 13.27
CA PHE A 22 2.08 -16.97 12.10
C PHE A 22 3.38 -16.20 11.87
N GLY A 23 4.19 -15.98 12.91
CA GLY A 23 5.42 -15.20 12.87
C GLY A 23 5.24 -13.73 13.28
N TRP A 24 6.27 -13.16 13.90
CA TRP A 24 6.30 -11.76 14.40
C TRP A 24 6.10 -10.71 13.31
N LYS A 25 6.46 -11.01 12.06
CA LYS A 25 6.29 -10.09 10.92
C LYS A 25 4.88 -10.13 10.33
N ARG A 26 4.14 -11.24 10.49
CA ARG A 26 2.82 -11.44 9.86
C ARG A 26 1.68 -10.78 10.62
N LEU A 27 1.72 -10.72 11.95
CA LEU A 27 0.75 -9.97 12.73
C LEU A 27 0.67 -8.48 12.34
N PRO A 28 1.77 -7.71 12.35
CA PRO A 28 1.71 -6.28 12.01
C PRO A 28 1.40 -6.06 10.53
N ASP A 29 1.86 -6.94 9.65
CA ASP A 29 1.59 -6.85 8.22
C ASP A 29 0.11 -7.11 7.91
N ALA A 30 -0.47 -8.17 8.48
CA ALA A 30 -1.90 -8.47 8.38
C ALA A 30 -2.75 -7.36 9.01
N ALA A 31 -2.39 -6.85 10.18
CA ALA A 31 -3.09 -5.73 10.79
C ALA A 31 -3.03 -4.45 9.94
N ARG A 32 -1.90 -4.17 9.27
CA ARG A 32 -1.74 -3.01 8.38
C ARG A 32 -2.53 -3.16 7.08
N SER A 33 -2.62 -4.35 6.50
CA SER A 33 -3.43 -4.59 5.29
C SER A 33 -4.93 -4.58 5.63
N LEU A 34 -5.34 -5.27 6.70
CA LEU A 34 -6.71 -5.25 7.22
C LEU A 34 -7.14 -3.84 7.64
N GLY A 35 -6.25 -3.06 8.26
CA GLY A 35 -6.54 -1.68 8.68
C GLY A 35 -6.81 -0.74 7.51
N ARG A 36 -6.10 -0.91 6.38
CA ARG A 36 -6.36 -0.14 5.16
C ARG A 36 -7.73 -0.45 4.59
N SER A 37 -8.08 -1.73 4.45
CA SER A 37 -9.40 -2.15 3.98
C SER A 37 -10.51 -1.72 4.96
N ALA A 38 -10.31 -1.94 6.26
CA ALA A 38 -11.27 -1.59 7.30
C ALA A 38 -11.55 -0.08 7.36
N ARG A 39 -10.58 0.79 7.01
CA ARG A 39 -10.80 2.23 6.93
C ARG A 39 -11.79 2.60 5.81
N VAL A 40 -11.65 1.99 4.64
CA VAL A 40 -12.55 2.20 3.49
C VAL A 40 -13.95 1.67 3.81
N PHE A 41 -14.03 0.43 4.32
CA PHE A 41 -15.30 -0.13 4.78
C PHE A 41 -15.94 0.71 5.88
N LYS A 42 -15.15 1.25 6.82
CA LYS A 42 -15.67 2.09 7.90
C LYS A 42 -16.25 3.39 7.36
N SER A 43 -15.63 4.05 6.38
CA SER A 43 -16.19 5.27 5.78
C SER A 43 -17.48 5.01 5.02
N GLU A 44 -17.56 3.92 4.25
CA GLU A 44 -18.80 3.54 3.54
C GLU A 44 -19.92 3.19 4.54
N VAL A 45 -19.61 2.42 5.58
CA VAL A 45 -20.58 2.06 6.64
C VAL A 45 -21.00 3.28 7.45
N ASP A 46 -20.08 4.23 7.71
CA ASP A 46 -20.40 5.45 8.45
C ASP A 46 -21.26 6.40 7.60
N GLU A 47 -21.07 6.46 6.28
CA GLU A 47 -21.93 7.20 5.36
C GLU A 47 -23.34 6.61 5.32
N MET A 48 -23.48 5.28 5.27
CA MET A 48 -24.79 4.61 5.38
C MET A 48 -25.46 4.88 6.73
N LYS A 49 -24.70 4.88 7.84
CA LYS A 49 -25.22 5.26 9.16
C LYS A 49 -25.55 6.74 9.25
N ALA A 50 -24.77 7.60 8.60
CA ALA A 50 -24.96 9.03 8.57
C ALA A 50 -26.17 9.41 7.72
N GLU A 51 -26.50 8.69 6.65
CA GLU A 51 -27.75 8.87 5.91
C GLU A 51 -28.96 8.53 6.78
N GLY A 52 -28.89 7.44 7.56
CA GLY A 52 -29.91 7.09 8.56
C GLY A 52 -30.01 8.09 9.73
N LYS A 53 -28.93 8.83 10.02
CA LYS A 53 -28.86 9.82 11.11
C LYS A 53 -28.99 11.28 10.62
N LYS A 54 -28.88 11.58 9.32
CA LYS A 54 -29.01 12.92 8.72
C LYS A 54 -30.46 13.45 8.70
N ALA A 55 -31.42 12.69 9.22
CA ALA A 55 -32.67 13.24 9.73
C ALA A 55 -32.47 14.06 11.02
N SER A 56 -31.27 14.05 11.64
CA SER A 56 -30.95 14.80 12.87
C SER A 56 -29.44 15.14 13.01
N GLU A 57 -29.12 16.41 12.74
CA GLU A 57 -27.95 17.20 13.18
C GLU A 57 -26.51 16.97 12.66
N THR A 58 -25.97 18.09 12.14
CA THR A 58 -24.65 18.76 12.29
C THR A 58 -23.34 17.96 12.18
N VAL A 59 -22.52 18.34 11.18
CA VAL A 59 -21.21 17.77 10.82
C VAL A 59 -20.08 18.42 11.65
N PRO A 60 -19.29 17.66 12.43
CA PRO A 60 -18.10 18.18 13.09
C PRO A 60 -16.81 17.93 12.29
N GLY A 61 -16.18 19.03 11.86
CA GLY A 61 -14.74 19.25 12.02
C GLY A 61 -13.77 18.43 11.17
N GLU A 62 -13.41 18.97 10.01
CA GLU A 62 -12.22 18.64 9.22
C GLU A 62 -10.94 18.81 10.04
N THR A 63 -10.07 17.79 10.07
CA THR A 63 -8.66 17.95 10.43
C THR A 63 -7.77 17.27 9.38
N VAL A 64 -7.15 18.10 8.54
CA VAL A 64 -6.07 17.69 7.64
C VAL A 64 -4.85 17.34 8.49
N ARG A 65 -4.50 16.05 8.54
CA ARG A 65 -3.15 15.61 8.90
C ARG A 65 -2.48 15.06 7.65
N ARG A 66 -1.80 15.95 6.91
CA ARG A 66 -0.65 15.57 6.08
C ARG A 66 0.48 15.21 7.05
N ASP A 67 1.40 14.36 6.61
CA ASP A 67 2.56 13.83 7.34
C ASP A 67 2.33 12.46 8.03
N ALA A 68 2.43 11.43 7.20
CA ALA A 68 3.02 10.15 7.58
C ALA A 68 3.87 9.67 6.40
N ASP A 69 5.03 10.29 6.29
CA ASP A 69 6.23 9.70 5.68
C ASP A 69 6.44 8.31 6.30
N GLY A 70 6.55 7.27 5.46
CA GLY A 70 6.46 5.89 5.94
C GLY A 70 6.49 4.84 4.85
N THR A 71 7.43 4.97 3.91
CA THR A 71 7.95 3.90 3.05
C THR A 71 6.93 3.24 2.11
N SER A 72 6.68 3.94 1.01
CA SER A 72 6.34 3.30 -0.26
C SER A 72 7.37 2.24 -0.61
N ALA A 73 6.84 1.13 -1.11
CA ALA A 73 7.50 0.08 -1.87
C ALA A 73 8.85 0.47 -2.50
N SER A 74 9.94 -0.14 -2.00
CA SER A 74 11.12 -0.39 -2.83
C SER A 74 10.95 -1.78 -3.46
N SER A 75 10.33 -1.79 -4.64
CA SER A 75 10.46 -2.87 -5.61
C SER A 75 10.33 -2.23 -6.98
N THR A 76 11.41 -2.33 -7.77
CA THR A 76 11.59 -1.88 -9.17
C THR A 76 12.37 -0.58 -9.33
N THR A 77 13.68 -0.62 -9.08
CA THR A 77 14.68 0.14 -9.86
C THR A 77 16.02 -0.62 -9.83
N SER A 78 16.20 -1.56 -10.75
CA SER A 78 17.54 -1.91 -11.24
C SER A 78 17.70 -1.21 -12.59
N THR A 79 18.29 -0.03 -12.52
CA THR A 79 18.81 0.71 -13.68
C THR A 79 20.04 -0.02 -14.22
N SER A 80 20.02 -0.43 -15.48
CA SER A 80 21.20 -0.34 -16.35
C SER A 80 20.82 0.59 -17.50
N PRO A 81 21.54 1.72 -17.69
CA PRO A 81 21.21 2.70 -18.71
C PRO A 81 21.89 2.30 -20.02
N ILE A 82 21.10 1.85 -21.01
CA ILE A 82 21.54 1.83 -22.42
C ILE A 82 20.37 2.35 -23.26
N GLU A 83 20.31 3.68 -23.35
CA GLU A 83 20.21 4.46 -24.59
C GLU A 83 19.60 3.77 -25.83
N GLU A 84 18.27 3.79 -25.96
CA GLU A 84 17.56 3.58 -27.25
C GLU A 84 16.45 4.63 -27.41
N ASN A 85 16.84 5.89 -27.48
CA ASN A 85 16.01 6.95 -28.05
C ASN A 85 16.87 7.97 -28.80
N ALA A 86 17.60 7.48 -29.81
CA ALA A 86 18.09 8.32 -30.89
C ALA A 86 17.24 8.02 -32.15
N PRO A 87 16.74 9.04 -32.86
CA PRO A 87 16.02 8.82 -34.12
C PRO A 87 16.96 8.14 -35.11
N ARG A 88 16.56 6.99 -35.65
CA ARG A 88 17.33 6.31 -36.72
C ARG A 88 17.33 7.22 -37.95
N THR A 89 18.40 7.98 -38.12
CA THR A 89 18.74 8.63 -39.39
C THR A 89 19.33 7.57 -40.31
N ASP A 90 18.45 6.83 -40.99
CA ASP A 90 18.79 6.12 -42.22
C ASP A 90 18.99 7.20 -43.31
N ASN A 91 20.25 7.56 -43.53
CA ASN A 91 20.71 8.27 -44.70
C ASN A 91 22.09 7.74 -45.13
N GLN A 92 22.18 6.44 -45.39
CA GLN A 92 23.33 5.90 -46.13
C GLN A 92 23.20 6.23 -47.62
N SER A 93 23.63 7.43 -47.98
CA SER A 93 24.15 7.71 -49.32
C SER A 93 25.62 7.29 -49.36
N GLY A 94 25.89 6.12 -49.94
CA GLY A 94 27.22 5.67 -50.34
C GLY A 94 27.45 5.89 -51.85
N PRO A 95 28.71 6.06 -52.31
CA PRO A 95 29.04 6.66 -53.59
C PRO A 95 28.82 5.73 -54.80
N THR A 96 28.52 6.37 -55.93
CA THR A 96 28.52 5.87 -57.31
C THR A 96 29.78 5.06 -57.65
N SER A 97 29.65 3.84 -58.22
CA SER A 97 30.53 3.27 -59.27
C SER A 97 30.09 1.87 -59.71
N GLY A 98 29.99 1.65 -61.03
CA GLY A 98 29.89 0.33 -61.69
C GLY A 98 28.54 0.07 -62.37
N SER A 99 28.18 0.81 -63.43
CA SER A 99 28.53 0.52 -64.84
C SER A 99 28.16 -0.90 -65.27
N ALA A 100 27.03 -0.99 -65.98
CA ALA A 100 26.72 -2.07 -66.90
C ALA A 100 27.70 -2.04 -68.08
N VAL A 101 28.46 -3.11 -68.26
CA VAL A 101 28.85 -3.76 -69.54
C VAL A 101 29.61 -5.05 -69.25
#